data_AF-A0A2T6C466-F1
#
_entry.id   AF-A0A2T6C466-F1
#
_cell.length_a   1.000
_cell.length_b   1.000
_cell.length_c   1.000
_cell.angle_alpha   90.00
_cell.angle_beta   90.00
_cell.angle_gamma   90.00
#
_symmetry.space_group_name_H-M   'P 1'
#
loop_
_entity.id
_entity.type
_entity.pdbx_description
1 polymer ?
#
loop_
_entity_poly.entity_id
_entity_poly.type
_entity_poly.pdbx_seq_one_letter_code
_entity_poly.pdbx_strand_id
1 'polypeptide(L)'
;MKIKILCAVFLQCFVISLFGQNDKYIQIELVDTTIINSYVGAPTYYYDMPPGATDYSNDAGLNAILDGNNVYAYDTIESIPSPFVYGAGFSHWTLVVCDDCDHNQLAANLNAYSSVIKNAYPLIERYSYNQLYLRVADVTIGVYTGMNNGIVTTNDAGLNAIFTTHNVTYYEQAFPSSSQNTLLRAYFLMCDCDANLLKVDLDNYPSVIESGTVSNLPVESQLLSTAEVTLSNVNLYPNPVKNTLNISSATNLNSIEVYSVQGQLMLTQKNQFTTVDMSPLKSGLYFVKLIDNANNSSTFKIVKN
;
A
#
# COMPACT_ATOMS: atom_id res chain seq x y z
N MET A 1 -37.43 -2.41 -1.69
CA MET A 1 -37.09 -1.23 -0.84
C MET A 1 -36.40 -1.74 0.43
N LYS A 2 -35.11 -1.42 0.56
CA LYS A 2 -34.21 -1.56 1.74
C LYS A 2 -34.16 -2.92 2.46
N ILE A 3 -33.10 -3.69 2.20
CA ILE A 3 -32.58 -4.71 3.13
C ILE A 3 -31.09 -4.42 3.37
N LYS A 4 -30.76 -4.32 4.66
CA LYS A 4 -29.43 -4.12 5.25
C LYS A 4 -28.46 -5.22 4.82
N ILE A 5 -27.29 -4.86 4.32
CA ILE A 5 -26.06 -5.66 4.45
C ILE A 5 -24.98 -4.67 4.88
N LEU A 6 -24.84 -4.53 6.20
CA LEU A 6 -23.75 -3.83 6.86
C LEU A 6 -23.04 -4.91 7.70
N CYS A 7 -21.71 -4.89 7.67
CA CYS A 7 -20.83 -5.60 8.62
C CYS A 7 -20.61 -7.11 8.37
N ALA A 8 -19.76 -7.44 7.39
CA ALA A 8 -19.06 -8.74 7.36
C ALA A 8 -17.63 -8.68 6.77
N VAL A 9 -17.06 -7.49 6.56
CA VAL A 9 -15.68 -7.32 6.03
C VAL A 9 -14.70 -6.78 7.10
N PHE A 10 -15.19 -6.46 8.30
CA PHE A 10 -14.33 -5.93 9.38
C PHE A 10 -13.62 -6.99 10.23
N LEU A 11 -13.77 -8.29 9.94
CA LEU A 11 -13.32 -9.37 10.83
C LEU A 11 -12.12 -10.18 10.33
N GLN A 12 -11.38 -9.70 9.32
CA GLN A 12 -10.18 -10.41 8.83
C GLN A 12 -8.85 -9.64 8.94
N CYS A 13 -8.85 -8.44 9.55
CA CYS A 13 -7.60 -7.76 9.94
C CYS A 13 -7.27 -7.82 11.44
N PHE A 14 -8.03 -8.56 12.26
CA PHE A 14 -7.82 -8.58 13.72
C PHE A 14 -7.12 -9.84 14.26
N VAL A 15 -6.51 -10.67 13.41
CA VAL A 15 -5.83 -11.90 13.85
C VAL A 15 -4.34 -11.86 13.54
N ILE A 16 -3.70 -10.74 13.89
CA ILE A 16 -2.28 -10.68 14.29
C ILE A 16 -2.16 -9.62 15.41
N SER A 17 -2.76 -9.89 16.56
CA SER A 17 -2.42 -9.22 17.83
C SER A 17 -2.72 -10.15 19.00
N LEU A 18 -2.05 -11.31 19.01
CA LEU A 18 -2.01 -12.21 20.17
C LEU A 18 -0.84 -11.89 21.13
N PHE A 19 -0.19 -10.75 20.96
CA PHE A 19 0.65 -10.09 21.98
C PHE A 19 0.23 -8.62 22.01
N GLY A 20 -0.16 -8.12 23.18
CA GLY A 20 -0.67 -6.77 23.37
C GLY A 20 0.44 -5.73 23.40
N GLN A 21 1.04 -5.44 22.24
CA GLN A 21 1.88 -4.25 22.05
C GLN A 21 1.05 -3.16 21.39
N ASN A 22 0.95 -2.00 22.04
CA ASN A 22 0.27 -0.81 21.50
C ASN A 22 1.33 0.13 20.96
N ASP A 23 1.99 -0.30 19.90
CA ASP A 23 3.11 0.41 19.32
C ASP A 23 2.70 1.81 18.87
N LYS A 24 3.52 2.78 19.27
CA LYS A 24 3.52 4.12 18.69
C LYS A 24 4.86 4.40 18.04
N TYR A 25 4.80 5.22 17.00
CA TYR A 25 5.90 5.46 16.09
C TYR A 25 6.21 6.95 16.07
N ILE A 26 7.49 7.29 16.00
CA ILE A 26 7.96 8.65 15.79
C ILE A 26 9.11 8.59 14.79
N GLN A 27 9.06 9.43 13.77
CA GLN A 27 10.16 9.63 12.85
C GLN A 27 10.96 10.84 13.31
N ILE A 28 12.26 10.66 13.52
CA ILE A 28 13.17 11.76 13.87
C ILE A 28 14.13 12.04 12.73
N GLU A 29 14.55 13.29 12.63
CA GLU A 29 15.64 13.77 11.80
C GLU A 29 16.74 14.31 12.72
N LEU A 30 17.99 13.97 12.42
CA LEU A 30 19.14 14.36 13.22
C LEU A 30 19.82 15.61 12.63
N VAL A 31 20.47 16.40 13.49
CA VAL A 31 21.08 17.69 13.12
C VAL A 31 22.28 17.52 12.17
N ASP A 32 23.07 16.45 12.32
CA ASP A 32 24.26 16.19 11.50
C ASP A 32 23.98 15.10 10.45
N THR A 33 24.14 15.47 9.17
CA THR A 33 23.88 14.64 7.99
C THR A 33 25.15 14.29 7.19
N THR A 34 26.33 14.56 7.77
CA THR A 34 27.58 14.58 7.00
C THR A 34 28.26 13.22 6.85
N ILE A 35 28.09 12.27 7.79
CA ILE A 35 28.74 10.94 7.76
C ILE A 35 27.84 9.84 8.34
N ILE A 36 27.49 8.84 7.53
CA ILE A 36 26.70 7.66 7.94
C ILE A 36 27.35 6.97 9.15
N ASN A 37 26.57 6.69 10.19
CA ASN A 37 26.93 5.93 11.41
C ASN A 37 28.02 6.53 12.31
N SER A 38 28.40 7.81 12.10
CA SER A 38 29.39 8.50 12.94
C SER A 38 28.94 9.88 13.43
N TYR A 39 27.67 10.23 13.21
CA TYR A 39 27.04 11.48 13.68
C TYR A 39 26.55 11.34 15.13
N VAL A 40 26.40 12.47 15.82
CA VAL A 40 25.79 12.51 17.16
C VAL A 40 24.30 12.16 17.04
N GLY A 41 23.83 11.23 17.85
CA GLY A 41 22.48 10.69 17.76
C GLY A 41 22.40 9.30 17.10
N ALA A 42 23.44 8.81 16.43
CA ALA A 42 23.39 7.56 15.67
C ALA A 42 23.02 6.34 16.52
N PRO A 43 22.15 5.44 16.02
CA PRO A 43 21.95 4.13 16.62
C PRO A 43 23.27 3.37 16.74
N THR A 44 23.50 2.74 17.88
CA THR A 44 24.69 1.93 18.14
C THR A 44 24.39 0.47 17.85
N TYR A 45 24.98 -0.09 16.78
CA TYR A 45 24.79 -1.51 16.43
C TYR A 45 25.87 -2.38 17.08
N TYR A 46 25.46 -3.24 18.02
CA TYR A 46 26.04 -4.54 18.39
C TYR A 46 27.58 -4.64 18.51
N TYR A 47 28.12 -4.43 19.73
CA TYR A 47 29.19 -5.24 20.36
C TYR A 47 29.39 -4.86 21.85
N ASP A 48 29.03 -3.63 22.24
CA ASP A 48 29.21 -3.10 23.62
C ASP A 48 27.91 -3.02 24.44
N MET A 49 26.83 -3.68 23.98
CA MET A 49 25.52 -3.61 24.63
C MET A 49 25.37 -4.63 25.78
N PRO A 50 24.70 -4.24 26.89
CA PRO A 50 24.18 -5.21 27.85
C PRO A 50 23.24 -6.21 27.15
N PRO A 51 23.25 -7.51 27.50
CA PRO A 51 22.36 -8.49 26.91
C PRO A 51 20.90 -8.07 27.07
N GLY A 52 20.21 -7.81 25.95
CA GLY A 52 18.79 -7.42 25.90
C GLY A 52 18.49 -6.00 25.40
N ALA A 53 19.51 -5.18 25.14
CA ALA A 53 19.32 -3.85 24.56
C ALA A 53 19.53 -3.88 23.05
N THR A 54 18.62 -3.30 22.26
CA THR A 54 18.79 -3.04 20.82
C THR A 54 18.70 -1.55 20.47
N ASP A 55 18.59 -0.65 21.47
CA ASP A 55 17.86 0.62 21.32
C ASP A 55 18.59 1.87 21.84
N TYR A 56 19.92 1.96 21.70
CA TYR A 56 20.68 3.11 22.20
C TYR A 56 21.29 3.96 21.09
N SER A 57 21.13 5.27 21.24
CA SER A 57 21.89 6.30 20.54
C SER A 57 23.31 6.40 21.11
N ASN A 58 24.27 6.90 20.32
CA ASN A 58 25.58 7.30 20.81
C ASN A 58 25.58 8.62 21.62
N ASP A 59 24.41 9.24 21.84
CA ASP A 59 24.23 10.42 22.69
C ASP A 59 23.50 10.10 24.01
N ALA A 60 24.14 10.43 25.13
CA ALA A 60 23.63 10.10 26.46
C ALA A 60 22.36 10.88 26.84
N GLY A 61 22.20 12.12 26.36
CA GLY A 61 21.01 12.92 26.65
C GLY A 61 19.80 12.44 25.87
N LEU A 62 19.99 12.03 24.61
CA LEU A 62 18.96 11.38 23.81
C LEU A 62 18.53 10.05 24.46
N ASN A 63 19.47 9.24 24.91
CA ASN A 63 19.16 7.98 25.61
C ASN A 63 18.28 8.19 26.85
N ALA A 64 18.54 9.25 27.64
CA ALA A 64 17.70 9.57 28.79
C ALA A 64 16.24 9.91 28.41
N ILE A 65 16.02 10.51 27.23
CA ILE A 65 14.68 10.77 26.70
C ILE A 65 14.03 9.46 26.25
N LEU A 66 14.75 8.59 25.55
CA LEU A 66 14.23 7.31 25.05
C LEU A 66 13.87 6.36 26.22
N ASP A 67 14.78 6.19 27.19
CA ASP A 67 14.59 5.36 28.39
C ASP A 67 13.37 5.82 29.21
N GLY A 68 13.12 7.13 29.27
CA GLY A 68 12.02 7.73 30.01
C GLY A 68 10.63 7.53 29.39
N ASN A 69 10.53 7.00 28.16
CA ASN A 69 9.27 6.95 27.40
C ASN A 69 8.96 5.55 26.82
N ASN A 70 9.46 4.48 27.44
CA ASN A 70 9.18 3.09 27.06
C ASN A 70 9.51 2.79 25.58
N VAL A 71 10.56 3.42 25.06
CA VAL A 71 11.10 3.14 23.73
C VAL A 71 11.81 1.79 23.76
N TYR A 72 11.47 0.92 22.82
CA TYR A 72 12.08 -0.41 22.67
C TYR A 72 12.65 -0.66 21.27
N ALA A 73 12.58 0.33 20.38
CA ALA A 73 13.30 0.31 19.12
C ALA A 73 13.76 1.71 18.73
N TYR A 74 15.03 1.81 18.34
CA TYR A 74 15.66 3.03 17.84
C TYR A 74 16.59 2.66 16.68
N ASP A 75 16.13 2.86 15.45
CA ASP A 75 16.80 2.27 14.28
C ASP A 75 16.78 3.20 13.06
N THR A 76 17.85 3.19 12.27
CA THR A 76 17.91 4.00 11.04
C THR A 76 16.94 3.48 9.99
N ILE A 77 16.29 4.40 9.27
CA ILE A 77 15.37 4.06 8.18
C ILE A 77 16.19 3.97 6.88
N GLU A 78 16.59 2.76 6.50
CA GLU A 78 17.41 2.51 5.30
C GLU A 78 16.64 2.62 3.97
N SER A 79 15.29 2.67 4.01
CA SER A 79 14.44 2.38 2.86
C SER A 79 13.78 3.60 2.20
N ILE A 80 14.27 4.82 2.40
CA ILE A 80 13.82 5.96 1.60
C ILE A 80 14.64 5.97 0.30
N PRO A 81 14.02 5.69 -0.87
CA PRO A 81 14.70 5.91 -2.14
C PRO A 81 14.89 7.42 -2.30
N SER A 82 16.13 7.89 -2.15
CA SER A 82 16.57 9.09 -2.86
C SER A 82 17.19 8.62 -4.16
N PRO A 83 16.44 8.54 -5.28
CA PRO A 83 17.03 8.19 -6.56
C PRO A 83 17.98 9.28 -7.10
N PHE A 84 18.12 10.43 -6.43
CA PHE A 84 18.99 11.52 -6.87
C PHE A 84 19.77 12.21 -5.75
N VAL A 85 20.51 11.47 -4.93
CA VAL A 85 21.80 12.04 -4.50
C VAL A 85 22.89 10.99 -4.29
N TYR A 86 23.65 10.74 -5.36
CA TYR A 86 25.06 10.42 -5.20
C TYR A 86 25.76 11.70 -4.68
N GLY A 87 25.71 11.96 -3.36
CA GLY A 87 26.58 12.97 -2.73
C GLY A 87 25.96 13.93 -1.70
N ALA A 88 24.66 13.96 -1.47
CA ALA A 88 24.08 14.56 -0.26
C ALA A 88 23.46 13.40 0.52
N GLY A 89 23.96 13.21 1.74
CA GLY A 89 23.67 12.04 2.57
C GLY A 89 22.18 11.73 2.62
N PHE A 90 21.87 10.45 2.81
CA PHE A 90 20.57 10.03 3.33
C PHE A 90 20.19 11.03 4.43
N SER A 91 19.04 11.70 4.31
CA SER A 91 18.48 12.33 5.50
C SER A 91 18.36 11.18 6.50
N HIS A 92 19.11 11.25 7.60
CA HIS A 92 19.28 10.14 8.54
C HIS A 92 18.04 10.03 9.42
N TRP A 93 16.94 9.70 8.76
CA TRP A 93 15.67 9.46 9.40
C TRP A 93 15.82 8.24 10.27
N THR A 94 15.50 8.39 11.54
CA THR A 94 15.55 7.30 12.51
C THR A 94 14.14 7.07 13.02
N LEU A 95 13.76 5.80 13.13
CA LEU A 95 12.48 5.38 13.67
C LEU A 95 12.64 5.14 15.16
N VAL A 96 11.78 5.76 15.94
CA VAL A 96 11.58 5.50 17.36
C VAL A 96 10.26 4.72 17.49
N VAL A 97 10.30 3.57 18.16
CA VAL A 97 9.11 2.79 18.50
C VAL A 97 9.02 2.66 20.01
N CYS A 98 7.89 3.04 20.55
CA CYS A 98 7.57 2.89 21.98
C CYS A 98 6.31 2.05 22.15
N ASP A 99 6.23 1.32 23.25
CA ASP A 99 5.04 0.57 23.63
C ASP A 99 4.19 1.40 24.59
N ASP A 100 2.90 1.55 24.29
CA ASP A 100 1.90 2.20 25.15
C ASP A 100 2.29 3.62 25.65
N CYS A 101 3.11 4.36 24.87
CA CYS A 101 3.59 5.69 25.23
C CYS A 101 2.74 6.83 24.64
N ASP A 102 2.84 8.04 25.21
CA ASP A 102 2.34 9.26 24.57
C ASP A 102 3.37 9.77 23.55
N HIS A 103 3.24 9.28 22.31
CA HIS A 103 4.17 9.65 21.24
C HIS A 103 4.14 11.14 20.86
N ASN A 104 3.06 11.88 21.17
CA ASN A 104 3.02 13.32 20.90
C ASN A 104 3.89 14.06 21.92
N GLN A 105 3.78 13.68 23.20
CA GLN A 105 4.64 14.23 24.25
C GLN A 105 6.11 13.82 24.05
N LEU A 106 6.38 12.57 23.66
CA LEU A 106 7.73 12.11 23.33
C LEU A 106 8.29 12.88 22.13
N ALA A 107 7.52 13.10 21.06
CA ALA A 107 7.96 13.93 19.94
C ALA A 107 8.25 15.38 20.37
N ALA A 108 7.45 15.96 21.25
CA ALA A 108 7.72 17.30 21.80
C ALA A 108 9.02 17.33 22.62
N ASN A 109 9.29 16.30 23.43
CA ASN A 109 10.53 16.17 24.20
C ASN A 109 11.75 16.01 23.29
N LEU A 110 11.63 15.21 22.23
CA LEU A 110 12.69 15.02 21.23
C LEU A 110 12.96 16.34 20.48
N ASN A 111 11.93 17.06 20.03
CA ASN A 111 12.07 18.37 19.41
C ASN A 111 12.72 19.42 20.33
N ALA A 112 12.53 19.32 21.65
CA ALA A 112 13.18 20.19 22.61
C ALA A 112 14.69 19.89 22.77
N TYR A 113 15.15 18.70 22.37
CA TYR A 113 16.55 18.28 22.41
C TYR A 113 17.29 18.60 21.10
N SER A 114 17.27 19.89 20.74
CA SER A 114 17.73 20.41 19.45
C SER A 114 19.24 20.34 19.20
N SER A 115 20.03 19.91 20.20
CA SER A 115 21.45 19.61 20.02
C SER A 115 21.70 18.37 19.16
N VAL A 116 20.73 17.46 19.09
CA VAL A 116 20.84 16.18 18.37
C VAL A 116 19.66 15.98 17.42
N ILE A 117 18.46 16.35 17.85
CA ILE A 117 17.22 16.21 17.07
C ILE A 117 16.95 17.50 16.31
N LYS A 118 16.89 17.41 14.98
CA LYS A 118 16.45 18.53 14.15
C LYS A 118 14.92 18.62 14.14
N ASN A 119 14.26 17.49 13.91
CA ASN A 119 12.81 17.37 13.89
C ASN A 119 12.37 16.00 14.44
N ALA A 120 11.21 15.94 15.08
CA ALA A 120 10.55 14.71 15.52
C ALA A 120 9.05 14.77 15.21
N TYR A 121 8.58 13.82 14.43
CA TYR A 121 7.22 13.74 13.90
C TYR A 121 6.52 12.48 14.45
N PRO A 122 5.45 12.61 15.26
CA PRO A 122 4.67 11.46 15.68
C PRO A 122 3.95 10.85 14.47
N LEU A 123 4.01 9.53 14.36
CA LEU A 123 3.43 8.78 13.26
C LEU A 123 2.25 7.93 13.74
N ILE A 124 1.29 7.72 12.85
CA ILE A 124 0.12 6.87 13.11
C ILE A 124 0.47 5.39 12.87
N GLU A 125 1.43 5.10 11.99
CA GLU A 125 1.89 3.76 11.63
C GLU A 125 3.39 3.74 11.32
N ARG A 126 4.00 2.55 11.30
CA ARG A 126 5.44 2.33 11.12
C ARG A 126 6.02 2.94 9.84
N TYR A 127 5.20 3.07 8.80
CA TYR A 127 5.63 3.44 7.45
C TYR A 127 5.08 4.80 6.97
N SER A 128 4.50 5.61 7.86
CA SER A 128 4.13 6.98 7.53
C SER A 128 5.40 7.82 7.43
N TYR A 129 5.95 7.94 6.23
CA TYR A 129 7.03 8.88 5.98
C TYR A 129 6.45 10.29 5.82
N ASN A 130 7.24 11.32 6.12
CA ASN A 130 7.00 12.72 5.79
C ASN A 130 7.00 12.98 4.26
N GLN A 131 6.20 12.20 3.55
CA GLN A 131 6.08 12.12 2.10
C GLN A 131 4.61 12.38 1.75
N LEU A 132 4.39 13.20 0.73
CA LEU A 132 3.08 13.41 0.16
C LEU A 132 2.98 12.66 -1.16
N TYR A 133 1.81 12.08 -1.37
CA TYR A 133 1.39 11.65 -2.69
C TYR A 133 0.41 12.68 -3.23
N LEU A 134 0.72 13.27 -4.39
CA LEU A 134 -0.11 14.28 -4.99
C LEU A 134 -0.47 13.93 -6.43
N ARG A 135 -1.61 14.43 -6.86
CA ARG A 135 -2.02 14.41 -8.26
C ARG A 135 -2.11 15.84 -8.76
N VAL A 136 -1.40 16.15 -9.83
CA VAL A 136 -1.51 17.45 -10.51
C VAL A 136 -2.71 17.46 -11.46
N ALA A 137 -3.26 18.63 -11.74
CA ALA A 137 -4.47 18.76 -12.56
C ALA A 137 -4.22 18.44 -14.04
N ASP A 138 -3.01 18.68 -14.57
CA ASP A 138 -2.64 18.37 -15.95
C ASP A 138 -1.19 17.87 -16.03
N VAL A 139 -0.89 17.02 -17.01
CA VAL A 139 0.47 16.45 -17.22
C VAL A 139 1.51 17.50 -17.62
N THR A 140 1.07 18.69 -18.05
CA THR A 140 1.93 19.77 -18.53
C THR A 140 2.24 20.83 -17.47
N ILE A 141 1.63 20.78 -16.29
CA ILE A 141 1.81 21.76 -15.21
C ILE A 141 2.39 21.10 -13.97
N GLY A 142 3.13 21.88 -13.16
CA GLY A 142 3.85 21.34 -12.01
C GLY A 142 4.88 20.28 -12.43
N VAL A 143 5.44 20.39 -13.63
CA VAL A 143 6.47 19.46 -14.14
C VAL A 143 7.81 19.87 -13.55
N TYR A 144 8.56 18.91 -13.01
CA TYR A 144 9.91 19.11 -12.50
C TYR A 144 10.83 19.73 -13.57
N THR A 145 11.55 20.79 -13.20
CA THR A 145 12.50 21.49 -14.08
C THR A 145 13.93 21.51 -13.55
N GLY A 146 14.13 21.15 -12.27
CA GLY A 146 15.45 21.13 -11.65
C GLY A 146 15.38 21.35 -10.14
N MET A 147 16.51 21.79 -9.58
CA MET A 147 16.63 22.20 -8.19
C MET A 147 17.40 23.52 -8.09
N ASN A 148 17.10 24.32 -7.07
CA ASN A 148 17.82 25.53 -6.70
C ASN A 148 18.09 25.51 -5.20
N ASN A 149 19.36 25.54 -4.80
CA ASN A 149 19.79 25.46 -3.39
C ASN A 149 19.17 24.28 -2.62
N GLY A 150 19.04 23.12 -3.27
CA GLY A 150 18.47 21.92 -2.66
C GLY A 150 16.93 21.88 -2.61
N ILE A 151 16.24 22.91 -3.11
CA ILE A 151 14.79 22.96 -3.23
C ILE A 151 14.39 22.65 -4.66
N VAL A 152 13.36 21.81 -4.83
CA VAL A 152 12.77 21.47 -6.13
C VAL A 152 12.24 22.72 -6.84
N THR A 153 12.47 22.78 -8.15
CA THR A 153 11.81 23.73 -9.05
C THR A 153 10.97 23.00 -10.09
N THR A 154 9.84 23.61 -10.43
CA THR A 154 8.89 23.16 -11.45
C THR A 154 8.67 24.25 -12.50
N ASN A 155 7.88 23.94 -13.53
CA ASN A 155 7.44 24.91 -14.53
C ASN A 155 6.30 25.83 -14.06
N ASP A 156 5.86 25.75 -12.81
CA ASP A 156 4.86 26.63 -12.22
C ASP A 156 5.43 27.49 -11.08
N ALA A 157 5.25 28.80 -11.17
CA ALA A 157 5.84 29.74 -10.22
C ALA A 157 5.16 29.74 -8.84
N GLY A 158 3.84 29.48 -8.78
CA GLY A 158 3.11 29.43 -7.51
C GLY A 158 3.46 28.18 -6.72
N LEU A 159 3.55 27.04 -7.40
CA LEU A 159 4.02 25.79 -6.82
C LEU A 159 5.46 25.92 -6.31
N ASN A 160 6.34 26.61 -7.06
CA ASN A 160 7.72 26.87 -6.61
C ASN A 160 7.77 27.73 -5.33
N ALA A 161 6.84 28.67 -5.15
CA ALA A 161 6.76 29.47 -3.93
C ALA A 161 6.34 28.61 -2.72
N ILE A 162 5.38 27.70 -2.91
CA ILE A 162 4.99 26.70 -1.90
C ILE A 162 6.19 25.80 -1.56
N PHE A 163 6.88 25.27 -2.57
CA PHE A 163 8.04 24.40 -2.39
C PHE A 163 9.18 25.09 -1.66
N THR A 164 9.39 26.38 -1.91
CA THR A 164 10.38 27.19 -1.18
C THR A 164 9.98 27.42 0.27
N THR A 165 8.70 27.71 0.51
CA THR A 165 8.17 27.97 1.87
C THR A 165 8.31 26.75 2.77
N HIS A 166 8.14 25.56 2.18
CA HIS A 166 8.14 24.28 2.87
C HIS A 166 9.42 23.47 2.65
N ASN A 167 10.49 24.03 2.10
CA ASN A 167 11.75 23.30 1.83
C ASN A 167 11.52 21.92 1.17
N VAL A 168 10.79 21.89 0.06
CA VAL A 168 10.53 20.66 -0.70
C VAL A 168 11.80 20.22 -1.41
N THR A 169 12.33 19.06 -1.03
CA THR A 169 13.62 18.54 -1.52
C THR A 169 13.45 17.39 -2.52
N TYR A 170 12.26 16.79 -2.60
CA TYR A 170 11.97 15.70 -3.52
C TYR A 170 10.61 15.88 -4.17
N TYR A 171 10.55 15.65 -5.48
CA TYR A 171 9.32 15.75 -6.26
C TYR A 171 9.48 15.02 -7.59
N GLU A 172 8.90 13.83 -7.71
CA GLU A 172 9.03 12.98 -8.90
C GLU A 172 7.74 12.30 -9.28
N GLN A 173 7.60 12.03 -10.57
CA GLN A 173 6.45 11.34 -11.12
C GLN A 173 6.45 9.88 -10.66
N ALA A 174 5.35 9.43 -10.06
CA ALA A 174 5.23 8.08 -9.50
C ALA A 174 5.22 6.99 -10.59
N PHE A 175 4.69 7.30 -11.79
CA PHE A 175 4.51 6.34 -12.87
C PHE A 175 4.89 6.93 -14.25
N PRO A 176 6.19 7.19 -14.52
CA PRO A 176 6.62 7.97 -15.68
C PRO A 176 6.42 7.30 -17.05
N SER A 177 6.18 5.99 -17.08
CA SER A 177 5.99 5.23 -18.32
C SER A 177 4.56 4.67 -18.47
N SER A 178 3.60 5.24 -17.75
CA SER A 178 2.21 4.79 -17.83
C SER A 178 1.51 5.28 -19.10
N SER A 179 0.62 4.44 -19.64
CA SER A 179 -0.31 4.84 -20.71
C SER A 179 -1.57 5.54 -20.17
N GLN A 180 -1.78 5.50 -18.86
CA GLN A 180 -2.93 6.12 -18.19
C GLN A 180 -2.58 7.54 -17.77
N ASN A 181 -3.31 8.53 -18.30
CA ASN A 181 -3.11 9.95 -17.95
C ASN A 181 -3.26 10.20 -16.44
N THR A 182 -4.18 9.49 -15.78
CA THR A 182 -4.37 9.59 -14.32
C THR A 182 -3.13 9.21 -13.51
N LEU A 183 -2.34 8.24 -13.99
CA LEU A 183 -1.09 7.78 -13.36
C LEU A 183 0.09 8.67 -13.73
N LEU A 184 0.11 9.23 -14.95
CA LEU A 184 1.13 10.22 -15.34
C LEU A 184 1.03 11.52 -14.54
N ARG A 185 -0.13 11.86 -13.97
CA ARG A 185 -0.27 13.06 -13.15
C ARG A 185 0.04 12.83 -11.67
N ALA A 186 0.48 11.64 -11.29
CA ALA A 186 0.77 11.31 -9.90
C ALA A 186 2.25 11.54 -9.57
N TYR A 187 2.52 12.16 -8.42
CA TYR A 187 3.84 12.52 -7.96
C TYR A 187 4.04 12.13 -6.49
N PHE A 188 5.27 11.71 -6.19
CA PHE A 188 5.80 11.61 -4.85
C PHE A 188 6.51 12.91 -4.51
N LEU A 189 6.29 13.40 -3.30
CA LEU A 189 6.87 14.64 -2.80
C LEU A 189 7.43 14.41 -1.39
N MET A 190 8.57 15.00 -1.07
CA MET A 190 9.08 15.07 0.31
C MET A 190 9.60 16.46 0.62
N CYS A 191 9.50 16.84 1.89
CA CYS A 191 9.97 18.12 2.39
C CYS A 191 10.74 17.98 3.70
N ASP A 192 11.56 18.99 3.98
CA ASP A 192 12.11 19.27 5.31
C ASP A 192 11.14 20.22 6.06
N CYS A 193 9.92 19.72 6.32
CA CYS A 193 8.81 20.49 6.87
C CYS A 193 7.74 19.60 7.51
N ASP A 194 6.69 20.18 8.10
CA ASP A 194 5.47 19.41 8.43
C ASP A 194 4.64 19.15 7.16
N ALA A 195 4.59 17.88 6.73
CA ALA A 195 3.82 17.46 5.56
C ALA A 195 2.33 17.86 5.61
N ASN A 196 1.73 17.98 6.80
CA ASN A 196 0.33 18.37 6.93
C ASN A 196 0.15 19.85 6.56
N LEU A 197 1.07 20.71 7.00
CA LEU A 197 1.03 22.13 6.65
C LEU A 197 1.28 22.34 5.16
N LEU A 198 2.27 21.64 4.60
CA LEU A 198 2.50 21.64 3.15
C LEU A 198 1.27 21.15 2.39
N LYS A 199 0.61 20.07 2.85
CA LYS A 199 -0.61 19.58 2.22
C LYS A 199 -1.70 20.64 2.21
N VAL A 200 -1.92 21.36 3.32
CA VAL A 200 -2.92 22.43 3.40
C VAL A 200 -2.66 23.51 2.34
N ASP A 201 -1.40 23.92 2.17
CA ASP A 201 -1.05 24.94 1.18
C ASP A 201 -1.20 24.42 -0.26
N LEU A 202 -0.87 23.15 -0.51
CA LEU A 202 -1.08 22.50 -1.82
C LEU A 202 -2.57 22.34 -2.15
N ASP A 203 -3.41 21.95 -1.19
CA ASP A 203 -4.87 21.84 -1.37
C ASP A 203 -5.49 23.21 -1.68
N ASN A 204 -4.90 24.29 -1.17
CA ASN A 204 -5.31 25.67 -1.47
C ASN A 204 -4.79 26.18 -2.84
N TYR A 205 -4.12 25.33 -3.63
CA TYR A 205 -3.60 25.67 -4.96
C TYR A 205 -4.20 24.81 -6.10
N PRO A 206 -5.53 24.85 -6.30
CA PRO A 206 -6.25 23.95 -7.20
C PRO A 206 -5.97 24.19 -8.69
N SER A 207 -5.30 25.30 -9.05
CA SER A 207 -4.86 25.55 -10.43
C SER A 207 -3.81 24.54 -10.90
N VAL A 208 -3.05 23.95 -9.97
CA VAL A 208 -2.01 22.95 -10.28
C VAL A 208 -2.27 21.63 -9.56
N ILE A 209 -2.80 21.66 -8.35
CA ILE A 209 -3.01 20.46 -7.52
C ILE A 209 -4.46 19.98 -7.64
N GLU A 210 -4.65 18.74 -8.06
CA GLU A 210 -5.97 18.09 -8.09
C GLU A 210 -6.32 17.46 -6.74
N SER A 211 -5.34 16.82 -6.10
CA SER A 211 -5.48 16.24 -4.76
C SER A 211 -4.12 15.97 -4.14
N GLY A 212 -3.94 16.30 -2.86
CA GLY A 212 -2.82 15.81 -2.05
C GLY A 212 -3.30 14.83 -0.98
N THR A 213 -2.49 13.82 -0.68
CA THR A 213 -2.65 12.90 0.44
C THR A 213 -1.31 12.79 1.13
N VAL A 214 -1.23 13.05 2.44
CA VAL A 214 -0.04 12.65 3.20
C VAL A 214 0.00 11.13 3.12
N SER A 215 1.10 10.59 2.59
CA SER A 215 1.22 9.18 2.26
C SER A 215 1.24 8.33 3.53
N ASN A 216 0.06 7.94 3.99
CA ASN A 216 -0.16 6.79 4.86
C ASN A 216 -0.33 5.55 3.99
N LEU A 217 0.57 5.31 3.03
CA LEU A 217 0.36 4.18 2.12
C LEU A 217 0.50 2.90 2.97
N PRO A 218 -0.60 2.15 3.21
CA PRO A 218 -0.39 0.73 3.37
C PRO A 218 0.25 0.32 2.04
N VAL A 219 1.23 -0.56 2.09
CA VAL A 219 1.52 -1.35 0.90
C VAL A 219 0.26 -2.15 0.63
N GLU A 220 -0.71 -1.55 -0.07
CA GLU A 220 -1.78 -2.29 -0.70
C GLU A 220 -1.08 -3.09 -1.78
N SER A 221 -0.68 -4.31 -1.40
CA SER A 221 -0.26 -5.33 -2.33
C SER A 221 -1.32 -5.35 -3.42
N GLN A 222 -0.99 -4.86 -4.61
CA GLN A 222 -1.91 -4.94 -5.73
C GLN A 222 -2.10 -6.43 -6.01
N LEU A 223 -3.23 -6.96 -5.58
CA LEU A 223 -3.62 -8.32 -5.91
C LEU A 223 -3.79 -8.35 -7.42
N LEU A 224 -2.95 -9.12 -8.09
CA LEU A 224 -3.04 -9.37 -9.54
C LEU A 224 -4.23 -10.29 -9.89
N SER A 225 -5.34 -10.15 -9.16
CA SER A 225 -6.56 -10.91 -9.37
C SER A 225 -7.46 -10.12 -10.32
N THR A 226 -7.94 -10.79 -11.37
CA THR A 226 -9.08 -10.30 -12.13
C THR A 226 -10.36 -10.60 -11.35
N ALA A 227 -11.37 -9.75 -11.47
CA ALA A 227 -12.70 -10.07 -10.97
C ALA A 227 -13.31 -11.15 -11.88
N GLU A 228 -13.35 -12.41 -11.43
CA GLU A 228 -14.08 -13.47 -12.14
C GLU A 228 -15.59 -13.20 -12.02
N VAL A 229 -16.23 -12.85 -13.13
CA VAL A 229 -17.69 -12.70 -13.20
C VAL A 229 -18.31 -14.10 -13.30
N THR A 230 -18.86 -14.59 -12.20
CA THR A 230 -19.58 -15.87 -12.14
C THR A 230 -21.01 -15.74 -12.67
N LEU A 231 -21.46 -16.73 -13.44
CA LEU A 231 -22.84 -16.84 -13.90
C LEU A 231 -23.77 -17.06 -12.70
N SER A 232 -24.70 -16.14 -12.49
CA SER A 232 -25.70 -16.24 -11.41
C SER A 232 -26.91 -17.07 -11.85
N ASN A 233 -27.52 -17.81 -10.92
CA ASN A 233 -28.77 -18.57 -11.12
C ASN A 233 -28.69 -19.70 -12.15
N VAL A 234 -27.59 -20.47 -12.15
CA VAL A 234 -27.46 -21.68 -12.97
C VAL A 234 -27.54 -22.93 -12.10
N ASN A 235 -28.46 -23.83 -12.43
CA ASN A 235 -28.69 -25.10 -11.73
C ASN A 235 -28.51 -26.27 -12.69
N LEU A 236 -27.72 -27.27 -12.29
CA LEU A 236 -27.50 -28.51 -13.05
C LEU A 236 -28.06 -29.70 -12.27
N TYR A 237 -28.94 -30.48 -12.89
CA TYR A 237 -29.62 -31.60 -12.23
C TYR A 237 -30.01 -32.73 -13.19
N PRO A 238 -30.13 -33.98 -12.70
CA PRO A 238 -29.79 -34.43 -11.36
C PRO A 238 -28.27 -34.54 -11.17
N ASN A 239 -27.80 -34.35 -9.94
CA ASN A 239 -26.45 -34.70 -9.51
C ASN A 239 -26.58 -35.56 -8.25
N PRO A 240 -26.26 -36.88 -8.28
CA PRO A 240 -25.61 -37.61 -9.37
C PRO A 240 -26.45 -37.81 -10.64
N VAL A 241 -25.81 -37.74 -11.81
CA VAL A 241 -26.42 -37.93 -13.14
C VAL A 241 -26.26 -39.38 -13.62
N LYS A 242 -27.27 -39.91 -14.33
CA LYS A 242 -27.19 -41.21 -15.01
C LYS A 242 -26.90 -41.06 -16.50
N ASN A 243 -27.82 -40.47 -17.26
CA ASN A 243 -27.68 -40.37 -18.71
C ASN A 243 -27.78 -38.92 -19.19
N THR A 244 -28.68 -38.13 -18.64
CA THR A 244 -28.94 -36.77 -19.13
C THR A 244 -28.82 -35.77 -17.99
N LEU A 245 -27.99 -34.76 -18.18
CA LEU A 245 -27.85 -33.62 -17.28
C LEU A 245 -28.69 -32.47 -17.80
N ASN A 246 -29.62 -31.96 -16.99
CA ASN A 246 -30.45 -30.81 -17.31
C ASN A 246 -29.81 -29.54 -16.75
N ILE A 247 -29.96 -28.44 -17.47
CA ILE A 247 -29.40 -27.14 -17.12
C ILE A 247 -30.55 -26.13 -17.11
N SER A 248 -30.77 -25.52 -15.95
CA SER A 248 -31.67 -24.38 -15.78
C SER A 248 -30.83 -23.14 -15.56
N SER A 249 -30.98 -22.14 -16.42
CA SER A 249 -30.24 -20.89 -16.37
C SER A 249 -31.17 -19.72 -16.67
N ALA A 250 -31.01 -18.62 -15.94
CA ALA A 250 -31.67 -17.34 -16.27
C ALA A 250 -30.95 -16.59 -17.41
N THR A 251 -29.72 -16.99 -17.74
CA THR A 251 -28.90 -16.40 -18.80
C THR A 251 -28.80 -17.32 -20.02
N ASN A 252 -28.72 -16.72 -21.21
CA ASN A 252 -28.51 -17.46 -22.44
C ASN A 252 -27.09 -18.01 -22.49
N LEU A 253 -26.99 -19.35 -22.49
CA LEU A 253 -25.73 -20.07 -22.56
C LEU A 253 -25.28 -20.24 -24.02
N ASN A 254 -23.99 -20.01 -24.26
CA ASN A 254 -23.34 -20.16 -25.55
C ASN A 254 -22.78 -21.58 -25.71
N SER A 255 -22.06 -22.07 -24.71
CA SER A 255 -21.45 -23.40 -24.74
C SER A 255 -21.34 -24.08 -23.38
N ILE A 256 -21.27 -25.40 -23.42
CA ILE A 256 -20.97 -26.27 -22.29
C ILE A 256 -19.80 -27.18 -22.65
N GLU A 257 -18.88 -27.33 -21.70
CA GLU A 257 -17.68 -28.15 -21.81
C GLU A 257 -17.61 -29.08 -20.59
N VAL A 258 -17.43 -30.38 -20.81
CA VAL A 258 -17.32 -31.38 -19.75
C VAL A 258 -15.90 -31.92 -19.73
N TYR A 259 -15.24 -31.81 -18.58
CA TYR A 259 -13.87 -32.22 -18.36
C TYR A 259 -13.77 -33.39 -17.39
N SER A 260 -12.80 -34.29 -17.63
CA SER A 260 -12.40 -35.29 -16.64
C SER A 260 -11.64 -34.63 -15.47
N VAL A 261 -11.41 -35.40 -14.39
CA VAL A 261 -10.58 -34.92 -13.26
C VAL A 261 -9.12 -34.65 -13.65
N GLN A 262 -8.66 -35.20 -14.78
CA GLN A 262 -7.33 -34.91 -15.36
C GLN A 262 -7.35 -33.68 -16.29
N GLY A 263 -8.48 -32.97 -16.40
CA GLY A 263 -8.61 -31.79 -17.27
C GLY A 263 -8.79 -32.11 -18.76
N GLN A 264 -9.04 -33.37 -19.13
CA GLN A 264 -9.29 -33.73 -20.52
C GLN A 264 -10.71 -33.32 -20.92
N LEU A 265 -10.87 -32.64 -22.06
CA LEU A 265 -12.19 -32.31 -22.61
C LEU A 265 -12.85 -33.58 -23.14
N MET A 266 -13.96 -33.98 -22.52
CA MET A 266 -14.69 -35.21 -22.82
C MET A 266 -15.89 -34.94 -23.75
N LEU A 267 -16.60 -33.84 -23.51
CA LEU A 267 -17.77 -33.43 -24.30
C LEU A 267 -17.78 -31.91 -24.46
N THR A 268 -18.29 -31.47 -25.60
CA THR A 268 -18.60 -30.05 -25.83
C THR A 268 -19.90 -29.94 -26.62
N GLN A 269 -20.72 -28.96 -26.26
CA GLN A 269 -21.93 -28.61 -26.98
C GLN A 269 -22.04 -27.09 -27.05
N LYS A 270 -22.41 -26.59 -28.23
CA LYS A 270 -22.53 -25.16 -28.53
C LYS A 270 -23.93 -24.85 -29.05
N ASN A 271 -24.34 -23.59 -28.89
CA ASN A 271 -25.60 -23.01 -29.34
C ASN A 271 -26.83 -23.61 -28.63
N GLN A 272 -27.51 -22.79 -27.83
CA GLN A 272 -28.82 -23.04 -27.20
C GLN A 272 -29.09 -24.50 -26.80
N PHE A 273 -28.78 -24.83 -25.55
CA PHE A 273 -29.00 -26.15 -24.97
C PHE A 273 -29.65 -26.00 -23.60
N THR A 274 -30.46 -26.98 -23.24
CA THR A 274 -31.04 -27.13 -21.89
C THR A 274 -30.69 -28.49 -21.28
N THR A 275 -30.06 -29.38 -22.06
CA THR A 275 -29.64 -30.71 -21.65
C THR A 275 -28.31 -31.10 -22.29
N VAL A 276 -27.58 -32.00 -21.63
CA VAL A 276 -26.35 -32.65 -22.12
C VAL A 276 -26.47 -34.15 -21.94
N ASP A 277 -26.13 -34.91 -22.99
CA ASP A 277 -26.04 -36.36 -22.93
C ASP A 277 -24.70 -36.80 -22.32
N MET A 278 -24.78 -37.33 -21.10
CA MET A 278 -23.69 -37.87 -20.31
C MET A 278 -23.59 -39.40 -20.43
N SER A 279 -24.46 -40.06 -21.21
CA SER A 279 -24.44 -41.52 -21.41
C SER A 279 -23.12 -42.08 -21.96
N PRO A 280 -22.34 -41.37 -22.80
CA PRO A 280 -21.05 -41.87 -23.28
C PRO A 280 -19.96 -41.90 -22.18
N LEU A 281 -20.20 -41.23 -21.06
CA LEU A 281 -19.22 -41.11 -19.97
C LEU A 281 -19.33 -42.26 -18.98
N LYS A 282 -18.17 -42.76 -18.52
CA LYS A 282 -18.10 -43.76 -17.46
C LYS A 282 -18.49 -43.15 -16.11
N SER A 283 -18.86 -44.00 -15.16
CA SER A 283 -19.10 -43.57 -13.78
C SER A 283 -17.85 -42.90 -13.20
N GLY A 284 -18.01 -41.74 -12.57
CA GLY A 284 -16.88 -40.94 -12.12
C GLY A 284 -17.22 -39.48 -11.86
N LEU A 285 -16.19 -38.69 -11.57
CA LEU A 285 -16.30 -37.27 -11.30
C LEU A 285 -15.94 -36.44 -12.54
N TYR A 286 -16.73 -35.40 -12.82
CA TYR A 286 -16.54 -34.50 -13.95
C TYR A 286 -16.72 -33.04 -13.55
N PHE A 287 -16.04 -32.15 -14.28
CA PHE A 287 -16.20 -30.71 -14.18
C PHE A 287 -16.93 -30.19 -15.40
N VAL A 288 -18.06 -29.52 -15.19
CA VAL A 288 -18.89 -28.95 -16.25
C VAL A 288 -18.71 -27.44 -16.25
N LYS A 289 -18.08 -26.90 -17.29
CA LYS A 289 -17.91 -25.47 -17.51
C LYS A 289 -19.01 -24.97 -18.43
N LEU A 290 -19.74 -23.97 -17.97
CA LEU A 290 -20.75 -23.23 -18.73
C LEU A 290 -20.20 -21.88 -19.13
N ILE A 291 -20.49 -21.45 -20.35
CA ILE A 291 -20.04 -20.18 -20.92
C ILE A 291 -21.25 -19.46 -21.52
N ASP A 292 -21.47 -18.19 -21.15
CA ASP A 292 -22.54 -17.37 -21.72
C ASP A 292 -22.10 -16.62 -22.99
N ASN A 293 -23.02 -15.85 -23.59
CA ASN A 293 -22.73 -15.05 -24.78
C ASN A 293 -21.76 -13.88 -24.52
N ALA A 294 -21.54 -13.49 -23.27
CA ALA A 294 -20.61 -12.44 -22.87
C ALA A 294 -19.23 -13.01 -22.46
N ASN A 295 -19.00 -14.31 -22.71
CA ASN A 295 -17.80 -15.06 -22.31
C ASN A 295 -17.57 -15.16 -20.79
N ASN A 296 -18.59 -14.91 -19.97
CA ASN A 296 -18.54 -15.25 -18.55
C ASN A 296 -18.64 -16.77 -18.41
N SER A 297 -17.96 -17.33 -17.40
CA SER A 297 -17.96 -18.78 -17.22
C SER A 297 -18.16 -19.21 -15.77
N SER A 298 -18.69 -20.41 -15.58
CA SER A 298 -18.85 -21.03 -14.26
C SER A 298 -18.69 -22.53 -14.36
N THR A 299 -17.97 -23.10 -13.40
CA THR A 299 -17.62 -24.53 -13.38
C THR A 299 -18.35 -25.24 -12.24
N PHE A 300 -18.99 -26.36 -12.56
CA PHE A 300 -19.77 -27.17 -11.63
C PHE A 300 -19.18 -28.57 -11.51
N LYS A 301 -19.19 -29.12 -10.30
CA LYS A 301 -18.75 -30.48 -10.02
C LYS A 301 -19.95 -31.45 -10.14
N ILE A 302 -19.86 -32.43 -11.04
CA ILE A 302 -20.91 -33.42 -11.32
C ILE A 302 -20.42 -34.84 -11.08
N VAL A 303 -21.23 -35.66 -10.42
CA VAL A 303 -20.99 -37.09 -10.20
C VAL A 303 -21.83 -37.89 -11.20
N LYS A 304 -21.20 -38.76 -11.98
CA LYS A 304 -21.83 -39.68 -12.92
C LYS A 304 -21.89 -41.08 -12.30
N ASN A 305 -23.09 -41.67 -12.26
CA ASN A 305 -23.31 -43.05 -11.84
C ASN A 305 -23.22 -44.04 -13.00
#